data_AF-A0A6S7KUC7-F1
#
_entry.id   AF-A0A6S7KUC7-F1
#
_cell.length_a   1.000
_cell.length_b   1.000
_cell.length_c   1.000
_cell.angle_alpha   90.00
_cell.angle_beta   90.00
_cell.angle_gamma   90.00
#
_symmetry.space_group_name_H-M   'P 1'
#
loop_
_entity.id
_entity.type
_entity.pdbx_description
1 polymer ?
#
loop_
_entity_poly.entity_id
_entity_poly.type
_entity_poly.pdbx_seq_one_letter_code
_entity_poly.pdbx_strand_id
1 'polypeptide(L)'
;MKRFLRTPLVSARFLSLILLPLAVTMEQEYCMPEDYTNVAIPFRMVYEDVCPLIENILSEATYDFGDHCAMKCLQYPFCAGYNFKKKYQKNTPNCQLTHTLDHNFHHCNADDKGWIFYHPVAPRK
;
A
#
# COMPACT_ATOMS: atom_id res chain seq x y z
N MET A 1 32.60 -61.76 36.00
CA MET A 1 32.89 -62.64 34.85
C MET A 1 31.61 -63.00 34.13
N LYS A 2 31.62 -62.86 32.79
CA LYS A 2 30.76 -63.44 31.74
C LYS A 2 30.22 -62.36 30.79
N ARG A 3 30.99 -62.15 29.72
CA ARG A 3 30.52 -61.63 28.44
C ARG A 3 29.66 -62.71 27.78
N PHE A 4 28.55 -62.33 27.16
CA PHE A 4 28.05 -63.01 25.96
C PHE A 4 27.44 -61.98 25.01
N LEU A 5 28.07 -61.87 23.84
CA LEU A 5 27.60 -61.21 22.64
C LEU A 5 26.42 -61.98 22.04
N ARG A 6 25.43 -61.27 21.48
CA ARG A 6 24.70 -61.64 20.24
C ARG A 6 23.78 -60.49 19.82
N THR A 7 24.19 -59.77 18.78
CA THR A 7 23.32 -59.11 17.79
C THR A 7 22.97 -60.13 16.69
N PRO A 8 22.15 -59.81 15.66
CA PRO A 8 21.00 -58.90 15.52
C PRO A 8 19.78 -59.61 14.87
N LEU A 9 18.57 -59.03 14.87
CA LEU A 9 17.65 -59.19 13.73
C LEU A 9 16.51 -58.14 13.72
N VAL A 10 16.65 -57.20 12.81
CA VAL A 10 15.64 -56.56 11.94
C VAL A 10 14.16 -56.72 12.32
N SER A 11 13.56 -55.63 12.81
CA SER A 11 12.13 -55.31 12.68
C SER A 11 11.95 -53.89 13.24
N ALA A 12 11.33 -52.89 12.62
CA ALA A 12 10.51 -52.81 11.44
C ALA A 12 10.86 -51.47 10.76
N ARG A 13 10.83 -51.45 9.43
CA ARG A 13 10.82 -50.19 8.68
C ARG A 13 9.53 -49.46 9.01
N PHE A 14 9.59 -48.47 9.90
CA PHE A 14 8.57 -47.43 9.94
C PHE A 14 8.68 -46.66 8.62
N LEU A 15 7.74 -46.92 7.70
CA LEU A 15 7.44 -46.00 6.62
C LEU A 15 6.86 -44.74 7.26
N SER A 16 7.73 -43.80 7.61
CA SER A 16 7.31 -42.41 7.79
C SER A 16 6.88 -41.91 6.42
N LEU A 17 5.56 -41.85 6.18
CA LEU A 17 5.01 -40.98 5.16
C LEU A 17 5.37 -39.55 5.57
N ILE A 18 6.43 -39.03 4.96
CA ILE A 18 6.71 -37.60 4.97
C ILE A 18 5.65 -36.97 4.07
N LEU A 19 4.57 -36.47 4.68
CA LEU A 19 3.73 -35.46 4.04
C LEU A 19 4.60 -34.21 3.89
N LEU A 20 5.18 -34.03 2.70
CA LEU A 20 5.67 -32.74 2.26
C LEU A 20 4.45 -31.81 2.18
N PRO A 21 4.43 -30.66 2.89
CA PRO A 21 3.51 -29.61 2.51
C PRO A 21 3.92 -29.18 1.10
N LEU A 22 3.06 -29.45 0.12
CA LEU A 22 3.09 -28.78 -1.16
C LEU A 22 3.08 -27.28 -0.85
N ALA A 23 4.25 -26.64 -0.99
CA ALA A 23 4.33 -25.20 -1.06
C ALA A 23 3.57 -24.79 -2.32
N VAL A 24 2.28 -24.55 -2.16
CA VAL A 24 1.47 -23.83 -3.14
C VAL A 24 2.09 -22.44 -3.19
N THR A 25 2.90 -22.20 -4.21
CA THR A 25 3.24 -20.87 -4.66
C THR A 25 1.92 -20.24 -5.12
N MET A 26 1.26 -19.49 -4.24
CA MET A 26 0.29 -18.50 -4.68
C MET A 26 1.09 -17.47 -5.49
N GLU A 27 1.16 -17.65 -6.80
CA GLU A 27 1.26 -16.51 -7.69
C GLU A 27 0.00 -15.69 -7.43
N GLN A 28 0.15 -14.66 -6.60
CA GLN A 28 -0.84 -13.59 -6.55
C GLN A 28 -0.82 -12.96 -7.93
N GLU A 29 -1.70 -13.45 -8.80
CA GLU A 29 -2.08 -12.83 -10.05
C GLU A 29 -2.63 -11.45 -9.69
N TYR A 30 -1.71 -10.49 -9.63
CA TYR A 30 -2.01 -9.09 -9.40
C TYR A 30 -2.78 -8.65 -10.62
N CYS A 31 -4.10 -8.53 -10.49
CA CYS A 31 -4.96 -8.02 -11.56
C CYS A 31 -4.49 -6.61 -11.93
N MET A 32 -3.57 -6.50 -12.89
CA MET A 32 -3.26 -5.27 -13.61
C MET A 32 -4.24 -5.23 -14.79
N PRO A 33 -5.30 -4.40 -14.75
CA PRO A 33 -6.13 -4.24 -15.93
C PRO A 33 -5.27 -3.64 -17.05
N GLU A 34 -5.28 -4.29 -18.21
CA GLU A 34 -4.46 -3.96 -19.39
C GLU A 34 -4.82 -2.59 -20.02
N ASP A 35 -5.88 -1.94 -19.56
CA ASP A 35 -6.32 -0.61 -19.98
C ASP A 35 -6.22 0.42 -18.84
N TYR A 36 -5.00 0.82 -18.51
CA TYR A 36 -4.70 1.78 -17.43
C TYR A 36 -5.09 3.24 -17.74
N THR A 37 -5.59 3.52 -18.94
CA THR A 37 -5.78 4.89 -19.45
C THR A 37 -7.20 5.44 -19.32
N ASN A 38 -8.19 4.62 -18.95
CA ASN A 38 -9.59 5.06 -18.83
C ASN A 38 -10.29 4.60 -17.54
N VAL A 39 -9.54 4.13 -16.54
CA VAL A 39 -10.15 3.86 -15.23
C VAL A 39 -10.46 5.20 -14.59
N ALA A 40 -11.74 5.57 -14.55
CA ALA A 40 -12.20 6.72 -13.79
C ALA A 40 -11.71 6.57 -12.34
N ILE A 41 -10.78 7.43 -11.96
CA ILE A 41 -10.22 7.41 -10.61
C ILE A 41 -11.33 7.85 -9.66
N PRO A 42 -11.67 7.05 -8.64
CA PRO A 42 -12.86 7.26 -7.81
C PRO A 42 -12.62 8.37 -6.77
N PHE A 43 -12.00 9.47 -7.17
CA PHE A 43 -11.74 10.63 -6.32
C PHE A 43 -12.26 11.90 -7.00
N ARG A 44 -12.78 12.81 -6.18
CA ARG A 44 -13.15 14.16 -6.59
C ARG A 44 -12.30 15.16 -5.83
N MET A 45 -11.95 16.24 -6.51
CA MET A 45 -11.38 17.42 -5.88
C MET A 45 -12.40 18.04 -4.92
N VAL A 46 -11.94 18.46 -3.74
CA VAL A 46 -12.77 19.13 -2.73
C VAL A 46 -12.24 20.51 -2.39
N TYR A 47 -10.92 20.67 -2.30
CA TYR A 47 -10.29 21.95 -2.06
C TYR A 47 -9.12 22.16 -3.02
N GLU A 48 -9.04 23.36 -3.59
CA GLU A 48 -7.93 23.81 -4.43
C GLU A 48 -7.09 24.85 -3.71
N ASP A 49 -5.84 25.01 -4.17
CA ASP A 49 -4.88 25.98 -3.67
C ASP A 49 -4.68 25.93 -2.14
N VAL A 50 -4.71 24.71 -1.60
CA VAL A 50 -4.52 24.47 -0.18
C VAL A 50 -3.04 24.33 0.18
N CYS A 51 -2.79 24.39 1.49
CA CYS A 51 -1.50 24.09 2.09
C CYS A 51 -1.18 22.58 2.02
N PRO A 52 0.10 22.19 2.18
CA PRO A 52 0.43 20.80 2.47
C PRO A 52 -0.25 20.37 3.77
N LEU A 53 -0.55 19.08 3.87
CA LEU A 53 -0.90 18.47 5.14
C LEU A 53 0.32 18.52 6.06
N ILE A 54 0.08 18.81 7.33
CA ILE A 54 1.10 18.88 8.39
C ILE A 54 0.88 17.78 9.43
N GLU A 55 -0.35 17.28 9.52
CA GLU A 55 -0.81 16.26 10.45
C GLU A 55 -1.65 15.20 9.72
N ASN A 56 -1.84 14.06 10.37
CA ASN A 56 -2.64 12.92 9.88
C ASN A 56 -2.15 12.32 8.54
N ILE A 57 -0.88 12.56 8.20
CA ILE A 57 -0.21 12.02 7.03
C ILE A 57 0.10 10.53 7.25
N LEU A 58 -0.42 9.67 6.38
CA LEU A 58 -0.12 8.24 6.35
C LEU A 58 1.17 7.94 5.61
N SER A 59 1.41 8.65 4.51
CA SER A 59 2.55 8.43 3.62
C SER A 59 2.78 9.64 2.74
N GLU A 60 4.04 9.89 2.40
CA GLU A 60 4.45 10.91 1.44
C GLU A 60 5.26 10.26 0.31
N ALA A 61 5.03 10.75 -0.91
CA ALA A 61 5.73 10.26 -2.09
C ALA A 61 5.83 11.35 -3.15
N THR A 62 6.62 11.05 -4.19
CA THR A 62 6.70 11.88 -5.39
C THR A 62 6.21 11.08 -6.58
N TYR A 63 5.23 11.63 -7.31
CA TYR A 63 4.69 11.05 -8.54
C TYR A 63 4.57 12.09 -9.63
N ASP A 64 4.78 11.69 -10.89
CA ASP A 64 4.62 12.59 -12.02
C ASP A 64 3.15 13.01 -12.25
N PHE A 65 2.20 12.14 -11.88
CA PHE A 65 0.77 12.34 -12.09
C PHE A 65 -0.02 12.09 -10.80
N GLY A 66 -1.10 12.85 -10.62
CA GLY A 66 -2.00 12.71 -9.46
C GLY A 66 -2.65 11.33 -9.37
N ASP A 67 -2.84 10.69 -10.52
CA ASP A 67 -3.44 9.36 -10.66
C ASP A 67 -2.67 8.28 -9.89
N HIS A 68 -1.34 8.37 -9.89
CA HIS A 68 -0.51 7.46 -9.11
C HIS A 68 -0.67 7.68 -7.59
N CYS A 69 -0.85 8.94 -7.16
CA CYS A 69 -1.17 9.26 -5.77
C CYS A 69 -2.52 8.65 -5.36
N ALA A 70 -3.53 8.77 -6.23
CA ALA A 70 -4.85 8.20 -6.02
C ALA A 70 -4.82 6.67 -5.94
N MET A 71 -4.13 6.00 -6.88
CA MET A 71 -3.93 4.55 -6.86
C MET A 71 -3.25 4.08 -5.58
N LYS A 72 -2.26 4.83 -5.10
CA LYS A 72 -1.57 4.51 -3.85
C LYS A 72 -2.48 4.65 -2.65
N CYS A 73 -3.35 5.66 -2.63
CA CYS A 73 -4.42 5.74 -1.66
C CYS A 73 -5.34 4.51 -1.72
N LEU A 74 -5.75 4.06 -2.92
CA LEU A 74 -6.55 2.85 -3.09
C LEU A 74 -5.85 1.57 -2.59
N GLN A 75 -4.53 1.51 -2.67
CA GLN A 75 -3.77 0.36 -2.16
C GLN A 75 -3.56 0.41 -0.65
N TYR A 76 -3.57 1.60 -0.04
CA TYR A 76 -3.35 1.75 1.39
C TYR A 76 -4.62 1.45 2.19
N PRO A 77 -4.62 0.43 3.07
CA PRO A 77 -5.69 0.28 4.04
C PRO A 77 -5.70 1.54 4.92
N PHE A 78 -6.89 2.08 5.19
CA PHE A 78 -7.12 3.33 5.94
C PHE A 78 -6.86 4.65 5.21
N CYS A 79 -6.44 4.66 3.94
CA CYS A 79 -6.39 5.93 3.21
C CYS A 79 -7.82 6.44 2.92
N ALA A 80 -8.15 7.57 3.53
CA ALA A 80 -9.42 8.26 3.38
C ALA A 80 -9.39 9.29 2.25
N GLY A 81 -8.23 9.88 1.94
CA GLY A 81 -8.07 10.91 0.92
C GLY A 81 -6.59 11.19 0.62
N TYR A 82 -6.33 12.09 -0.31
CA TYR A 82 -4.96 12.50 -0.61
C TYR A 82 -4.86 13.98 -1.00
N ASN A 83 -3.71 14.57 -0.72
CA ASN A 83 -3.32 15.92 -1.16
C ASN A 83 -2.25 15.79 -2.26
N PHE A 84 -2.39 16.54 -3.35
CA PHE A 84 -1.45 16.47 -4.48
C PHE A 84 -1.03 17.85 -4.99
N LYS A 85 0.26 18.03 -5.31
CA LYS A 85 0.82 19.27 -5.87
C LYS A 85 1.38 19.03 -7.28
N LYS A 86 0.71 19.54 -8.31
CA LYS A 86 1.15 19.36 -9.70
C LYS A 86 2.51 20.02 -9.98
N LYS A 87 2.74 21.21 -9.45
CA LYS A 87 4.01 21.95 -9.60
C LYS A 87 4.80 21.83 -8.30
N TYR A 88 5.80 20.96 -8.29
CA TYR A 88 6.61 20.68 -7.11
C TYR A 88 8.10 20.95 -7.41
N GLN A 89 8.86 21.20 -6.35
CA GLN A 89 10.31 21.35 -6.47
C GLN A 89 10.96 19.98 -6.54
N LYS A 90 12.09 19.88 -7.25
CA LYS A 90 12.85 18.63 -7.28
C LYS A 90 13.26 18.26 -5.84
N ASN A 91 12.97 17.03 -5.43
CA ASN A 91 13.20 16.47 -4.08
C ASN A 91 12.18 16.87 -2.99
N THR A 92 11.07 17.54 -3.32
CA THR A 92 9.94 17.69 -2.38
C THR A 92 8.83 16.71 -2.72
N PRO A 93 8.23 16.02 -1.73
CA PRO A 93 7.06 15.19 -2.00
C PRO A 93 5.94 16.05 -2.58
N ASN A 94 5.15 15.46 -3.47
CA ASN A 94 4.03 16.12 -4.12
C ASN A 94 2.72 15.34 -3.97
N CYS A 95 2.75 14.28 -3.17
CA CYS A 95 1.62 13.43 -2.84
C CYS A 95 1.67 13.14 -1.33
N GLN A 96 0.58 13.39 -0.64
CA GLN A 96 0.39 13.07 0.78
C GLN A 96 -0.91 12.28 0.95
N LEU A 97 -0.82 11.08 1.51
CA LEU A 97 -1.99 10.25 1.84
C LEU A 97 -2.45 10.58 3.27
N THR A 98 -3.76 10.53 3.53
CA THR A 98 -4.32 10.81 4.86
C THR A 98 -5.38 9.78 5.25
N HIS A 99 -5.53 9.56 6.55
CA HIS A 99 -6.58 8.70 7.12
C HIS A 99 -7.86 9.46 7.51
N THR A 100 -7.87 10.79 7.36
CA THR A 100 -9.02 11.63 7.67
C THR A 100 -9.37 12.53 6.48
N LEU A 101 -10.60 13.01 6.45
CA LEU A 101 -11.09 14.01 5.51
C LEU A 101 -11.23 15.40 6.15
N ASP A 102 -11.12 15.46 7.47
CA ASP A 102 -11.22 16.70 8.24
C ASP A 102 -9.83 17.30 8.41
N HIS A 103 -9.56 18.36 7.65
CA HIS A 103 -8.29 19.05 7.63
C HIS A 103 -8.46 20.56 7.67
N ASN A 104 -7.64 21.20 8.50
CA ASN A 104 -7.51 22.65 8.52
C ASN A 104 -6.30 23.09 7.68
N PHE A 105 -6.57 23.67 6.51
CA PHE A 105 -5.53 24.14 5.59
C PHE A 105 -5.07 25.58 5.85
N HIS A 106 -5.44 26.23 6.96
CA HIS A 106 -5.23 27.68 7.18
C HIS A 106 -3.82 28.08 7.64
N HIS A 107 -2.86 27.16 7.71
CA HIS A 107 -1.57 27.39 8.38
C HIS A 107 -0.35 27.09 7.48
N CYS A 108 -0.16 27.82 6.38
CA CYS A 108 1.10 27.81 5.65
C CYS A 108 1.42 29.15 4.99
N ASN A 109 2.68 29.31 4.55
CA ASN A 109 3.08 30.48 3.77
C ASN A 109 2.41 30.45 2.40
N ALA A 110 2.24 31.61 1.77
CA ALA A 110 1.70 31.69 0.41
C ALA A 110 2.49 30.83 -0.59
N ASP A 111 3.80 30.70 -0.41
CA ASP A 111 4.69 29.91 -1.27
C ASP A 111 4.46 28.39 -1.14
N ASP A 112 3.87 27.95 -0.02
CA ASP A 112 3.61 26.54 0.25
C ASP A 112 2.30 26.05 -0.40
N LYS A 113 1.42 26.99 -0.80
CA LYS A 113 0.14 26.72 -1.47
C LYS A 113 0.29 26.06 -2.85
N GLY A 114 -0.85 25.81 -3.51
CA GLY A 114 -0.92 25.12 -4.80
C GLY A 114 -1.12 23.61 -4.71
N TRP A 115 -1.44 23.09 -3.53
CA TRP A 115 -1.91 21.72 -3.37
C TRP A 115 -3.41 21.62 -3.65
N ILE A 116 -3.85 20.42 -3.98
CA ILE A 116 -5.26 20.10 -4.23
C ILE A 116 -5.62 18.88 -3.41
N PHE A 117 -6.68 18.98 -2.62
CA PHE A 117 -7.17 17.90 -1.77
C PHE A 117 -8.32 17.14 -2.43
N TYR A 118 -8.23 15.81 -2.40
CA TYR A 118 -9.14 14.89 -3.07
C TYR A 118 -9.80 13.91 -2.09
N HIS A 119 -11.11 13.77 -2.21
CA HIS A 119 -11.92 12.79 -1.47
C HIS A 119 -12.37 11.65 -2.39
N PRO A 120 -12.58 10.44 -1.88
CA PRO A 120 -13.21 9.38 -2.63
C PRO A 120 -14.65 9.75 -2.96
N VAL A 121 -15.10 9.40 -4.17
CA VAL A 121 -16.47 9.68 -4.65
C VAL A 121 -17.51 8.88 -3.86
N ALA A 122 -17.15 7.66 -3.43
CA ALA A 122 -17.96 6.79 -2.60
C ALA A 122 -17.16 6.30 -1.38
N PRO A 123 -17.82 6.02 -0.24
CA PRO A 123 -17.16 5.40 0.90
C PRO A 123 -16.48 4.09 0.51
N ARG A 124 -15.25 3.89 0.96
CA ARG A 124 -14.53 2.63 0.77
C ARG A 124 -15.13 1.60 1.73
N LYS A 125 -15.66 0.49 1.19
CA LYS A 125 -16.21 -0.63 1.95
C LYS A 125 -15.10 -1.48 2.56
#